data_AF-A0A7S1DD87-F1
#
_entry.id   AF-A0A7S1DD87-F1
#
_cell.length_a   1.000
_cell.length_b   1.000
_cell.length_c   1.000
_cell.angle_alpha   90.00
_cell.angle_beta   90.00
_cell.angle_gamma   90.00
#
_symmetry.space_group_name_H-M   'P 1'
#
loop_
_entity.id
_entity.type
_entity.pdbx_description
1 polymer ?
#
loop_
_entity_poly.entity_id
_entity_poly.type
_entity_poly.pdbx_seq_one_letter_code
_entity_poly.pdbx_strand_id
1 'polypeptide(L)'
;LWRSLRVIFSGHEVPGEGEHKIMQHIREMKNQPNYQPNTRHVMYGQDADLILLGLVTHEPHFTLLREIVNFGFGRDSKNSLKTVMRFTKQSDFQLLHLSVYREYLAIEFCSDDSNADLERIIDD
;
A
#
# COMPACT_ATOMS: atom_id res chain seq x y z
N LEU A 1 -25.24 2.06 -2.46
CA LEU A 1 -23.85 1.56 -2.43
C LEU A 1 -23.31 1.45 -1.00
N TRP A 2 -23.34 2.51 -0.19
CA TRP A 2 -22.70 2.55 1.15
C TRP A 2 -23.38 1.76 2.28
N ARG A 3 -24.64 1.32 2.12
CA ARG A 3 -25.44 0.73 3.21
C ARG A 3 -24.86 -0.57 3.78
N SER A 4 -24.08 -1.31 3.01
CA SER A 4 -23.49 -2.59 3.43
C SER A 4 -21.99 -2.48 3.76
N LEU A 5 -21.47 -1.25 3.89
CA LEU A 5 -20.08 -0.99 4.22
C LEU A 5 -19.96 -0.55 5.68
N ARG A 6 -18.92 -1.05 6.37
CA ARG A 6 -18.48 -0.46 7.63
C ARG A 6 -17.55 0.70 7.29
N VAL A 7 -17.98 1.91 7.62
CA VAL A 7 -17.18 3.13 7.43
C VAL A 7 -16.61 3.53 8.80
N ILE A 8 -15.29 3.64 8.87
CA ILE A 8 -14.56 4.07 10.08
C ILE A 8 -13.88 5.39 9.73
N PHE A 9 -14.04 6.39 10.58
CA PHE A 9 -13.37 7.67 10.47
C PHE A 9 -12.48 7.88 11.69
N SER A 10 -11.18 8.14 11.47
CA SER A 10 -10.21 8.47 12.51
C SER A 10 -9.55 9.79 12.14
N GLY A 11 -10.04 10.88 12.71
CA GLY A 11 -9.59 12.22 12.38
C GLY A 11 -8.36 12.66 13.19
N HIS A 12 -8.20 13.96 13.27
CA HIS A 12 -7.08 14.63 13.95
C HIS A 12 -7.23 14.64 15.49
N GLU A 13 -8.43 14.36 15.98
CA GLU A 13 -8.74 14.18 17.40
C GLU A 13 -8.07 12.95 18.03
N VAL A 14 -7.70 11.96 17.20
CA VAL A 14 -6.93 10.79 17.62
C VAL A 14 -5.46 11.05 17.31
N PRO A 15 -4.52 10.85 18.24
CA PRO A 15 -3.08 11.01 17.97
C PRO A 15 -2.56 9.94 17.00
N GLY A 16 -1.47 10.25 16.30
CA GLY A 16 -0.80 9.34 15.37
C GLY A 16 -1.02 9.69 13.89
N GLU A 17 -0.04 9.33 13.07
CA GLU A 17 -0.07 9.53 11.63
C GLU A 17 -1.06 8.57 10.95
N GLY A 18 -1.63 8.97 9.82
CA GLY A 18 -2.72 8.24 9.16
C GLY A 18 -2.34 6.82 8.77
N GLU A 19 -1.15 6.65 8.18
CA GLU A 19 -0.64 5.33 7.79
C GLU A 19 -0.44 4.39 8.98
N HIS A 20 0.11 4.89 10.07
CA HIS A 20 0.35 4.11 11.28
C HIS A 20 -0.96 3.73 11.98
N LYS A 21 -1.98 4.59 11.95
CA LYS A 21 -3.34 4.25 12.42
C LYS A 21 -3.97 3.13 11.59
N ILE A 22 -3.77 3.15 10.27
CA ILE A 22 -4.24 2.08 9.38
C ILE A 22 -3.52 0.77 9.70
N MET A 23 -2.19 0.79 9.86
CA MET A 23 -1.41 -0.40 10.21
C MET A 23 -1.83 -0.97 11.57
N GLN A 24 -2.08 -0.11 12.56
CA GLN A 24 -2.63 -0.52 13.85
C GLN A 24 -4.00 -1.19 13.68
N HIS A 25 -4.90 -0.61 12.87
CA HIS A 25 -6.21 -1.18 12.62
C HIS A 25 -6.13 -2.57 11.96
N ILE A 26 -5.25 -2.76 10.97
CA ILE A 26 -5.02 -4.06 10.33
C ILE A 26 -4.53 -5.09 11.35
N ARG A 27 -3.58 -4.71 12.22
CA ARG A 27 -3.07 -5.57 13.29
C ARG A 27 -4.16 -5.96 14.29
N GLU A 28 -5.01 -5.02 14.68
CA GLU A 28 -6.15 -5.27 15.57
C GLU A 28 -7.20 -6.19 14.92
N MET A 29 -7.45 -6.05 13.62
CA MET A 29 -8.33 -6.94 12.85
C MET A 29 -7.77 -8.36 12.80
N LYS A 30 -6.47 -8.52 12.51
CA LYS A 30 -5.78 -9.82 12.44
C LYS A 30 -5.82 -10.59 13.77
N ASN A 31 -5.83 -9.87 14.89
CA ASN A 31 -5.93 -10.45 16.23
C ASN A 31 -7.36 -10.88 16.62
N GLN A 32 -8.38 -10.62 15.79
CA GLN A 32 -9.75 -11.07 16.08
C GLN A 32 -9.93 -12.57 15.81
N PRO A 33 -10.71 -13.30 16.62
CA PRO A 33 -10.90 -14.74 16.48
C PRO A 33 -11.60 -15.15 15.17
N ASN A 34 -12.30 -14.21 14.52
CA ASN A 34 -13.03 -14.40 13.27
C ASN A 34 -12.35 -13.72 12.08
N TYR A 35 -11.08 -13.34 12.20
CA TYR A 35 -10.32 -12.79 11.09
C TYR A 35 -10.25 -13.77 9.92
N GLN A 36 -10.46 -13.29 8.70
CA GLN A 36 -10.29 -14.11 7.50
C GLN A 36 -8.87 -13.93 6.97
N PRO A 37 -8.02 -14.97 6.96
CA PRO A 37 -6.62 -14.84 6.53
C PRO A 37 -6.44 -14.39 5.08
N ASN A 38 -7.46 -14.57 4.23
CA ASN A 38 -7.46 -14.16 2.83
C ASN A 38 -8.19 -12.83 2.59
N THR A 39 -8.32 -11.99 3.63
CA THR A 39 -8.84 -10.63 3.48
C THR A 39 -7.94 -9.86 2.52
N ARG A 40 -8.56 -9.15 1.57
CA ARG A 40 -7.84 -8.37 0.56
C ARG A 40 -7.79 -6.91 0.99
N HIS A 41 -6.58 -6.40 1.20
CA HIS A 41 -6.34 -5.02 1.62
C HIS A 41 -5.93 -4.17 0.43
N VAL A 42 -6.54 -2.99 0.32
CA VAL A 42 -6.11 -1.95 -0.63
C VAL A 42 -5.86 -0.67 0.17
N MET A 43 -4.65 -0.14 0.09
CA MET A 43 -4.27 1.12 0.72
C MET A 43 -3.95 2.16 -0.35
N TYR A 44 -4.49 3.37 -0.19
CA TYR A 44 -4.22 4.48 -1.10
C TYR A 44 -3.12 5.37 -0.54
N GLY A 45 -2.13 5.72 -1.36
CA GLY A 45 -1.13 6.73 -1.04
C GLY A 45 0.06 6.72 -2.00
N GLN A 46 0.79 7.83 -2.04
CA GLN A 46 1.91 8.01 -2.96
C GLN A 46 3.27 7.73 -2.30
N ASP A 47 3.31 7.67 -0.97
CA ASP A 47 4.54 7.51 -0.22
C ASP A 47 5.11 6.08 -0.37
N ALA A 48 6.44 5.99 -0.27
CA ALA A 48 7.17 4.73 -0.51
C ALA A 48 7.24 3.85 0.75
N ASP A 49 7.15 4.45 1.93
CA ASP A 49 6.95 3.79 3.23
C ASP A 49 5.78 2.80 3.21
N LEU A 50 4.69 3.10 2.47
CA LEU A 50 3.52 2.24 2.35
C LEU A 50 3.85 0.85 1.79
N ILE A 51 4.91 0.73 1.00
CA ILE A 51 5.39 -0.58 0.51
C ILE A 51 5.90 -1.40 1.68
N LEU A 52 6.81 -0.83 2.49
CA LEU A 52 7.38 -1.50 3.64
C LEU A 52 6.33 -1.76 4.71
N LEU A 53 5.49 -0.77 5.03
CA LEU A 53 4.40 -0.93 5.99
C LEU A 53 3.43 -2.03 5.56
N GLY A 54 3.08 -2.09 4.26
CA GLY A 54 2.25 -3.13 3.69
C GLY A 54 2.90 -4.53 3.80
N LEU A 55 4.21 -4.65 3.57
CA LEU A 55 4.94 -5.91 3.71
C LEU A 55 4.94 -6.42 5.16
N VAL A 56 5.25 -5.55 6.12
CA VAL A 56 5.33 -5.87 7.57
C VAL A 56 3.96 -6.24 8.17
N THR A 57 2.84 -6.04 7.46
CA THR A 57 1.56 -6.61 7.88
C THR A 57 1.52 -8.15 7.77
N HIS A 58 2.39 -8.72 6.94
CA HIS A 58 2.39 -10.11 6.53
C HIS A 58 1.03 -10.57 5.97
N GLU A 59 0.28 -9.66 5.33
CA GLU A 59 -0.97 -9.99 4.66
C GLU A 59 -0.69 -10.56 3.26
N PRO A 60 -1.28 -11.72 2.89
CA PRO A 60 -0.99 -12.37 1.60
C PRO A 60 -1.58 -11.59 0.40
N HIS A 61 -2.61 -10.78 0.65
CA HIS A 61 -3.33 -10.05 -0.39
C HIS A 61 -3.38 -8.56 -0.09
N PHE A 62 -2.25 -7.88 -0.30
CA PHE A 62 -2.12 -6.44 -0.09
C PHE A 62 -1.82 -5.73 -1.42
N THR A 63 -2.50 -4.63 -1.70
CA THR A 63 -2.29 -3.82 -2.90
C THR A 63 -2.25 -2.33 -2.55
N LEU A 64 -1.32 -1.59 -3.15
CA LEU A 64 -1.30 -0.12 -3.07
C LEU A 64 -1.98 0.47 -4.30
N LEU A 65 -2.95 1.35 -4.08
CA LEU A 65 -3.53 2.21 -5.10
C LEU A 65 -2.75 3.51 -5.14
N ARG A 66 -2.08 3.78 -6.26
CA ARG A 66 -1.20 4.96 -6.40
C ARG A 66 -1.58 5.76 -7.63
N GLU A 67 -1.32 7.06 -7.59
CA GLU A 67 -1.46 7.91 -8.77
C GLU A 67 -0.25 7.68 -9.70
N ILE A 68 -0.50 7.64 -11.01
CA ILE A 68 0.58 7.56 -12.00
C ILE A 68 1.27 8.92 -12.09
N VAL A 69 2.56 8.95 -11.75
CA VAL A 69 3.39 10.16 -11.89
C VAL A 69 4.09 10.14 -13.25
N ASN A 70 3.61 10.96 -14.17
CA ASN A 70 4.22 11.11 -15.49
C ASN A 70 5.42 12.06 -15.40
N PHE A 71 6.63 11.53 -15.19
CA PHE A 71 7.90 12.30 -15.14
C PHE A 71 8.38 12.82 -16.51
N GLY A 72 7.72 12.43 -17.60
CA GLY A 72 8.17 12.69 -18.96
C GLY A 72 7.83 14.07 -19.52
N PHE A 73 8.21 15.20 -18.90
CA PHE A 73 8.14 16.52 -19.57
C PHE A 73 9.18 17.53 -19.04
N GLY A 74 10.46 17.31 -19.35
CA GLY A 74 11.48 18.35 -19.27
C GLY A 74 11.68 19.02 -20.63
N ARG A 75 11.09 20.22 -20.85
CA ARG A 75 11.78 21.38 -21.48
C ARG A 75 10.95 22.65 -21.76
N ASP A 76 9.66 22.74 -21.42
CA ASP A 76 8.93 24.02 -21.58
C ASP A 76 8.42 24.58 -20.24
N SER A 77 9.26 25.42 -19.64
CA SER A 77 9.07 26.14 -18.36
C SER A 77 7.82 27.04 -18.28
N LYS A 78 7.06 27.22 -19.38
CA LYS A 78 5.93 28.16 -19.44
C LYS A 78 4.54 27.57 -19.09
N ASN A 79 4.40 26.25 -18.90
CA ASN A 79 3.09 25.61 -18.73
C ASN A 79 2.95 24.66 -17.52
N SER A 80 3.83 24.77 -16.51
CA SER A 80 3.78 23.95 -15.29
C SER A 80 2.40 23.95 -14.61
N LEU A 81 1.73 25.11 -14.55
CA LEU A 81 0.37 25.25 -14.00
C LEU A 81 -0.70 24.45 -14.76
N LYS A 82 -0.59 24.34 -16.09
CA LYS A 82 -1.54 23.54 -16.90
C LYS A 82 -1.30 22.04 -16.73
N THR A 83 -0.06 21.63 -16.51
CA THR A 83 0.30 20.23 -16.24
C THR A 83 -0.23 19.81 -14.87
N VAL A 84 -0.02 20.61 -13.82
CA VAL A 84 -0.59 20.37 -12.48
C VAL A 84 -2.13 20.33 -12.51
N MET A 85 -2.78 21.22 -13.28
CA MET A 85 -4.24 21.17 -13.46
C MET A 85 -4.75 19.96 -14.25
N ARG A 86 -3.90 19.30 -15.05
CA ARG A 86 -4.28 18.08 -15.78
C ARG A 86 -4.23 16.86 -14.86
N PHE A 87 -3.23 16.80 -13.97
CA PHE A 87 -3.16 15.81 -12.89
C PHE A 87 -4.43 15.81 -12.02
N THR A 88 -5.02 16.97 -11.73
CA THR A 88 -6.23 17.04 -10.89
C THR A 88 -7.55 16.70 -11.59
N LYS A 89 -7.58 16.58 -12.92
CA LYS A 89 -8.82 16.30 -13.69
C LYS A 89 -8.97 14.85 -14.14
N GLN A 90 -7.86 14.11 -14.26
CA GLN A 90 -7.83 12.73 -14.72
C GLN A 90 -6.56 12.08 -14.13
N SER A 91 -6.62 11.72 -12.85
CA SER A 91 -5.58 10.88 -12.25
C SER A 91 -5.74 9.48 -12.82
N ASP A 92 -4.76 9.03 -13.61
CA ASP A 92 -4.63 7.61 -13.90
C ASP A 92 -4.09 6.93 -12.62
N PHE A 93 -4.65 5.78 -12.28
CA PHE A 93 -4.25 5.01 -11.12
C PHE A 93 -3.52 3.74 -11.55
N GLN A 94 -2.55 3.34 -10.73
CA GLN A 94 -1.89 2.05 -10.83
C GLN A 94 -2.10 1.25 -9.55
N LEU A 95 -2.14 -0.08 -9.70
CA LEU A 95 -2.19 -1.03 -8.60
C LEU A 95 -0.80 -1.67 -8.45
N LEU A 96 -0.17 -1.46 -7.31
CA LEU A 96 1.05 -2.16 -6.94
C LEU A 96 0.67 -3.36 -6.07
N HIS A 97 0.78 -4.56 -6.63
CA HIS A 97 0.47 -5.80 -5.94
C HIS A 97 1.66 -6.27 -5.10
N LEU A 98 1.55 -6.12 -3.77
CA LEU A 98 2.61 -6.58 -2.87
C LEU A 98 2.73 -8.11 -2.85
N SER A 99 1.67 -8.85 -3.21
CA SER A 99 1.74 -10.31 -3.37
C SER A 99 2.78 -10.73 -4.40
N VAL A 100 2.80 -10.06 -5.56
CA VAL A 100 3.78 -10.32 -6.62
C VAL A 100 5.16 -9.83 -6.18
N TYR A 101 5.23 -8.68 -5.51
CA TYR A 101 6.50 -8.19 -4.99
C TYR A 101 7.16 -9.16 -3.99
N ARG A 102 6.36 -9.81 -3.14
CA ARG A 102 6.84 -10.87 -2.23
C ARG A 102 7.38 -12.09 -2.96
N GLU A 103 6.74 -12.50 -4.06
CA GLU A 103 7.27 -13.57 -4.92
C GLU A 103 8.64 -13.18 -5.50
N TYR A 104 8.81 -11.93 -5.95
CA TYR A 104 10.12 -11.43 -6.40
C TYR A 104 11.16 -11.46 -5.27
N LEU A 105 10.81 -11.04 -4.05
CA LEU A 105 11.70 -11.11 -2.89
C LEU A 105 12.07 -12.55 -2.55
N ALA A 106 11.12 -13.49 -2.64
CA ALA A 106 11.38 -14.90 -2.41
C ALA A 106 12.34 -15.49 -3.44
N ILE A 107 12.21 -15.10 -4.71
CA ILE A 107 13.14 -15.52 -5.76
C ILE A 107 14.55 -14.98 -5.48
N GLU A 108 14.66 -13.71 -5.07
CA GLU A 108 15.95 -13.07 -4.81
C GLU A 108 16.65 -13.66 -3.59
N PHE A 109 15.94 -13.86 -2.47
CA PHE A 109 16.56 -14.17 -1.18
C PHE A 109 16.37 -15.63 -0.70
N CYS A 110 15.42 -16.37 -1.27
CA CYS A 110 15.13 -17.76 -0.87
C CYS A 110 15.47 -18.81 -1.94
N SER A 111 16.06 -18.41 -3.07
CA SER A 111 16.30 -19.33 -4.20
C SER A 111 17.30 -20.45 -3.88
N ASP A 112 18.30 -20.18 -3.03
CA ASP A 112 19.38 -21.13 -2.71
C ASP A 112 19.16 -21.93 -1.42
N ASP A 113 18.17 -21.55 -0.59
CA ASP A 113 17.86 -22.22 0.68
C ASP A 113 16.37 -22.54 0.82
N SER A 114 16.03 -23.83 0.72
CA SER A 114 14.66 -24.32 0.91
C SER A 114 14.08 -24.09 2.30
N ASN A 115 14.92 -23.78 3.30
CA ASN A 115 14.50 -23.48 4.67
C ASN A 115 14.39 -21.96 4.94
N ALA A 116 14.66 -21.11 3.94
CA ALA A 116 14.57 -19.67 4.10
C ALA A 116 13.12 -19.24 4.42
N ASP A 117 12.97 -18.51 5.52
CA ASP A 117 11.70 -17.92 5.95
C ASP A 117 11.57 -16.50 5.39
N LEU A 118 10.75 -16.34 4.36
CA LEU A 118 10.52 -15.05 3.71
C LEU A 118 10.00 -13.99 4.69
N GLU A 119 9.16 -14.36 5.65
CA GLU A 119 8.58 -13.39 6.58
C GLU A 119 9.67 -12.81 7.47
N ARG A 120 10.59 -13.65 7.92
CA ARG A 120 11.75 -13.22 8.69
C ARG A 120 12.69 -12.32 7.87
N ILE A 121 12.90 -12.65 6.60
CA ILE A 121 13.72 -11.83 5.68
C ILE A 121 13.08 -10.46 5.42
N ILE A 122 11.75 -10.38 5.38
CA ILE A 122 11.02 -9.11 5.25
C ILE A 122 11.18 -8.25 6.52
N ASP A 123 11.30 -8.88 7.69
CA ASP A 123 11.41 -8.19 8.99
C ASP A 123 12.85 -7.75 9.35
N ASP A 124 13.86 -8.46 8.83
CA ASP A 124 15.30 -8.17 9.06
C ASP A 124 15.79 -6.93 8.26
#